data_AF-A0A5C2S6M8-F1
#
_entry.id   AF-A0A5C2S6M8-F1
#
_cell.length_a   1.000
_cell.length_b   1.000
_cell.length_c   1.000
_cell.angle_alpha   90.00
_cell.angle_beta   90.00
_cell.angle_gamma   90.00
#
_symmetry.space_group_name_H-M   'P 1'
#
loop_
_entity.id
_entity.type
_entity.pdbx_description
1 polymer ?
#
loop_
_entity_poly.entity_id
_entity_poly.type
_entity_poly.pdbx_seq_one_letter_code
_entity_poly.pdbx_strand_id
1 'polypeptide(L)'
;MGSPLRILLPPSRKVGDQIRVQIFYSTTKDRPAVQWLGKERKGRPSRSCSAKLNQSTRGAWRLCSSPSVKITYNAKVACVLPVLLSAIPVSPPSDGPAHDDKEIGKDVVTYEYKQPVPIPPYLIAIAIGNFRYRALPKVEGKEWSTGIWAEPELIDAAYWEFSKDTGRFLATAEKILPPYRFGVYDLLVLPPSFPYGGMENACLTFLTPTLLTGDRTLVDVVVHELTRSWFGNGVTQANSTHFWLNEGWTTYIERLLLQLLHTPADRGFSFLIGYKSLQDALKQYEENPKYQRLVIDSETG
;
A
#
# COMPACT_ATOMS: atom_id res chain seq x y z
N MET A 1 5.55 -19.55 10.64
CA MET A 1 6.72 -19.19 11.47
C MET A 1 7.93 -18.91 10.58
N GLY A 2 8.81 -17.98 10.96
CA GLY A 2 10.03 -17.64 10.21
C GLY A 2 11.30 -18.18 10.88
N SER A 3 12.45 -18.07 10.21
CA SER A 3 13.75 -18.46 10.79
C SER A 3 14.57 -17.21 11.14
N PRO A 4 15.05 -17.05 12.38
CA PRO A 4 15.87 -15.90 12.76
C PRO A 4 17.21 -15.93 12.02
N LEU A 5 17.60 -14.80 11.42
CA LEU A 5 18.95 -14.60 10.89
C LEU A 5 19.83 -14.00 11.99
N ARG A 6 20.91 -14.69 12.36
CA ARG A 6 21.91 -14.20 13.32
C ARG A 6 23.13 -13.72 12.56
N ILE A 7 23.56 -12.48 12.81
CA ILE A 7 24.76 -11.88 12.20
C ILE A 7 25.71 -11.52 13.35
N LEU A 8 26.92 -12.07 13.32
CA LEU A 8 27.95 -11.75 14.31
C LEU A 8 28.61 -10.43 13.93
N LEU A 9 28.58 -9.47 14.84
CA LEU A 9 29.25 -8.18 14.68
C LEU A 9 30.62 -8.20 15.38
N PRO A 10 31.59 -7.38 14.93
CA PRO A 10 32.87 -7.26 15.63
C PRO A 10 32.68 -6.81 17.09
N PRO A 11 33.47 -7.32 18.06
CA PRO A 11 33.22 -7.16 19.50
C PRO A 11 33.41 -5.73 20.05
N SER A 12 34.08 -4.83 19.32
CA SER A 12 34.42 -3.49 19.78
C SER A 12 33.42 -2.42 19.32
N ARG A 13 32.13 -2.57 19.64
CA ARG A 13 31.08 -1.61 19.24
C ARG A 13 30.55 -0.81 20.41
N LYS A 14 30.27 0.46 20.14
CA LYS A 14 29.67 1.41 21.10
C LYS A 14 28.24 1.74 20.69
N VAL A 15 27.43 2.13 21.67
CA VAL A 15 26.08 2.67 21.40
C VAL A 15 26.21 3.90 20.50
N GLY A 16 25.47 3.90 19.39
CA GLY A 16 25.52 4.96 18.38
C GLY A 16 26.37 4.64 17.15
N ASP A 17 27.17 3.56 17.17
CA ASP A 17 27.93 3.14 15.99
C ASP A 17 26.99 2.77 14.83
N GLN A 18 27.28 3.31 13.65
CA GLN A 18 26.61 2.91 12.41
C GLN A 18 27.37 1.77 11.73
N ILE A 19 26.66 0.74 11.30
CA ILE A 19 27.24 -0.42 10.62
C ILE A 19 26.49 -0.63 9.31
N ARG A 20 27.25 -0.88 8.24
CA ARG A 20 26.67 -1.33 6.96
C ARG A 20 26.71 -2.85 6.91
N VAL A 21 25.54 -3.47 6.76
CA VAL A 21 25.40 -4.91 6.59
C VAL A 21 24.84 -5.16 5.19
N GLN A 22 25.55 -5.98 4.41
CA GLN A 22 25.11 -6.38 3.08
C GLN A 22 24.73 -7.85 3.09
N ILE A 23 23.51 -8.15 2.65
CA ILE A 23 22.94 -9.50 2.65
C ILE A 23 22.53 -9.83 1.23
N PHE A 24 23.17 -10.84 0.65
CA PHE A 24 22.76 -11.43 -0.61
C PHE A 24 21.76 -12.54 -0.34
N TYR A 25 20.60 -12.50 -1.00
CA TYR A 25 19.55 -13.50 -0.83
C TYR A 25 18.71 -13.64 -2.09
N SER A 26 17.96 -14.73 -2.18
CA SER A 26 16.95 -14.99 -3.21
C SER A 26 15.68 -15.50 -2.55
N THR A 27 14.53 -15.16 -3.14
CA THR A 27 13.23 -15.67 -2.71
C THR A 27 12.98 -17.08 -3.25
N THR A 28 12.16 -17.86 -2.55
CA THR A 28 11.75 -19.22 -2.97
C THR A 28 10.33 -19.20 -3.53
N LYS A 29 9.94 -20.22 -4.31
CA LYS A 29 8.62 -20.29 -4.98
C LYS A 29 7.43 -20.30 -4.01
N ASP A 30 7.59 -20.94 -2.85
CA ASP A 30 6.48 -21.20 -1.91
C ASP A 30 6.31 -20.11 -0.83
N ARG A 31 6.52 -18.83 -1.18
CA ARG A 31 6.50 -17.73 -0.18
C ARG A 31 5.15 -17.02 -0.14
N PRO A 32 4.51 -16.88 1.04
CA PRO A 32 3.22 -16.20 1.18
C PRO A 32 3.26 -14.68 0.94
N ALA A 33 4.46 -14.10 0.77
CA ALA A 33 4.65 -12.67 0.53
C ALA A 33 4.43 -12.27 -0.95
N VAL A 34 4.55 -13.22 -1.87
CA VAL A 34 4.56 -12.95 -3.31
C VAL A 34 3.46 -13.76 -3.97
N GLN A 35 2.58 -13.08 -4.68
CA GLN A 35 1.60 -13.72 -5.54
C GLN A 35 2.07 -13.62 -6.99
N TRP A 36 2.49 -14.75 -7.55
CA TRP A 36 2.82 -14.88 -8.96
C TRP A 36 1.56 -15.26 -9.73
N LEU A 37 1.11 -14.40 -10.64
CA LEU A 37 0.02 -14.75 -11.56
C LEU A 37 0.60 -15.21 -12.90
N GLY A 38 0.13 -16.36 -13.35
CA GLY A 38 0.49 -16.93 -14.65
C GLY A 38 -0.19 -16.16 -15.78
N LYS A 39 0.16 -16.54 -17.02
CA LYS A 39 -0.60 -16.07 -18.19
C LYS A 39 -1.97 -16.76 -18.19
N GLU A 40 -3.02 -16.06 -17.81
CA GLU A 40 -4.38 -16.49 -18.15
C GLU A 40 -4.66 -16.08 -19.60
N ARG A 41 -4.90 -17.06 -20.47
CA ARG A 41 -5.09 -17.03 -21.95
C ARG A 41 -3.85 -17.03 -22.84
N LYS A 42 -3.90 -17.94 -23.83
CA LYS A 42 -3.03 -17.95 -25.02
C LYS A 42 -3.18 -16.61 -25.76
N GLY A 43 -2.08 -15.90 -25.97
CA GLY A 43 -2.03 -14.69 -26.82
C GLY A 43 -1.77 -13.36 -26.09
N ARG A 44 -1.79 -13.30 -24.76
CA ARG A 44 -1.44 -12.06 -24.02
C ARG A 44 0.01 -12.04 -23.54
N PRO A 45 0.78 -10.96 -23.79
CA PRO A 45 2.11 -10.77 -23.24
C PRO A 45 2.02 -10.05 -21.89
N SER A 46 1.81 -10.76 -20.78
CA SER A 46 2.27 -10.29 -19.47
C SER A 46 2.11 -11.35 -18.39
N ARG A 47 3.16 -11.53 -17.59
CA ARG A 47 3.05 -12.10 -16.24
C ARG A 47 2.86 -10.92 -15.30
N SER A 48 1.71 -10.77 -14.67
CA SER A 48 1.56 -9.83 -13.55
C SER A 48 2.01 -10.53 -12.27
N CYS A 49 3.03 -10.02 -11.60
CA CYS A 49 3.44 -10.44 -10.27
C CYS A 49 3.26 -9.28 -9.32
N SER A 50 2.42 -9.45 -8.31
CA SER A 50 2.36 -8.52 -7.18
C SER A 50 2.99 -9.18 -5.96
N ALA A 51 4.01 -8.54 -5.40
CA ALA A 51 4.59 -8.95 -4.13
C ALA A 51 4.41 -7.88 -3.07
N LYS A 52 4.00 -8.30 -1.87
CA LYS A 52 3.78 -7.42 -0.74
C LYS A 52 4.55 -7.94 0.45
N LEU A 53 5.25 -7.06 1.14
CA LEU A 53 5.81 -7.37 2.45
C LEU A 53 4.75 -7.03 3.50
N ASN A 54 3.84 -7.95 3.87
CA ASN A 54 2.96 -7.73 5.04
C ASN A 54 3.67 -8.15 6.35
N GLN A 55 3.18 -7.70 7.52
CA GLN A 55 3.72 -8.07 8.85
C GLN A 55 3.76 -9.60 9.06
N SER A 56 2.82 -10.32 8.44
CA SER A 56 2.69 -11.78 8.46
C SER A 56 3.71 -12.49 7.56
N THR A 57 4.43 -11.75 6.70
CA THR A 57 5.29 -12.29 5.65
C THR A 57 6.72 -11.78 5.79
N ARG A 58 7.42 -12.30 6.80
CA ARG A 58 8.91 -12.24 6.94
C ARG A 58 9.68 -12.88 5.76
N GLY A 59 9.00 -13.18 4.64
CA GLY A 59 9.43 -14.10 3.59
C GLY A 59 9.91 -13.45 2.30
N ALA A 60 9.58 -12.18 2.04
CA ALA A 60 10.13 -11.48 0.88
C ALA A 60 11.53 -10.94 1.19
N TRP A 61 11.69 -10.11 2.24
CA TRP A 61 12.96 -9.43 2.56
C TRP A 61 13.40 -9.70 4.00
N ARG A 62 14.71 -9.90 4.22
CA ARG A 62 15.31 -10.19 5.54
C ARG A 62 15.50 -8.93 6.40
N LEU A 63 14.45 -8.13 6.54
CA LEU A 63 14.41 -6.92 7.36
C LEU A 63 13.79 -7.21 8.74
N CYS A 64 14.04 -6.34 9.72
CA CYS A 64 13.29 -6.36 10.98
C CYS A 64 11.81 -6.12 10.64
N SER A 65 10.96 -7.13 10.80
CA SER A 65 9.55 -7.04 10.39
C SER A 65 8.65 -6.34 11.42
N SER A 66 9.25 -5.74 12.46
CA SER A 66 8.49 -5.08 13.53
C SER A 66 8.01 -3.71 13.08
N PRO A 67 6.73 -3.35 13.29
CA PRO A 67 6.22 -2.01 12.99
C PRO A 67 6.80 -0.93 13.91
N SER A 68 7.41 -1.31 15.05
CA SER A 68 8.15 -0.39 15.93
C SER A 68 9.40 0.23 15.29
N VAL A 69 9.91 -0.35 14.20
CA VAL A 69 11.07 0.19 13.47
C VAL A 69 10.59 0.82 12.19
N LYS A 70 11.05 2.05 11.91
CA LYS A 70 10.82 2.72 10.63
C LYS A 70 12.13 2.93 9.88
N ILE A 71 12.09 2.78 8.57
CA ILE A 71 13.25 2.91 7.70
C ILE A 71 12.92 3.78 6.49
N THR A 72 13.91 4.51 6.00
CA THR A 72 13.94 5.01 4.63
C THR A 72 14.56 3.92 3.74
N TYR A 73 14.25 3.94 2.44
CA TYR A 73 14.87 3.00 1.52
C TYR A 73 15.05 3.59 0.13
N ASN A 74 16.08 3.10 -0.56
CA ASN A 74 16.24 3.26 -1.99
C ASN A 74 16.16 1.85 -2.60
N ALA A 75 15.53 1.73 -3.76
CA ALA A 75 15.43 0.46 -4.47
C ALA A 75 15.88 0.64 -5.92
N LYS A 76 16.63 -0.35 -6.41
CA LYS A 76 17.01 -0.49 -7.81
C LYS A 76 16.62 -1.89 -8.26
N VAL A 77 15.72 -1.98 -9.23
CA VAL A 77 15.17 -3.25 -9.71
C VAL A 77 15.31 -3.32 -11.22
N ALA A 78 16.09 -4.28 -11.71
CA ALA A 78 16.17 -4.59 -13.13
C ALA A 78 15.11 -5.64 -13.47
N CYS A 79 14.24 -5.32 -14.44
CA CYS A 79 13.17 -6.23 -14.85
C CYS A 79 12.84 -6.07 -16.34
N VAL A 80 12.32 -7.13 -16.94
CA VAL A 80 11.77 -7.10 -18.31
C VAL A 80 10.32 -6.62 -18.37
N LEU A 81 9.73 -6.27 -17.23
CA LEU A 81 8.38 -5.74 -17.13
C LEU A 81 8.41 -4.44 -16.31
N PRO A 82 7.40 -3.56 -16.46
CA PRO A 82 7.23 -2.42 -15.57
C PRO A 82 7.23 -2.83 -14.09
N VAL A 83 7.98 -2.09 -13.28
CA VAL A 83 8.10 -2.27 -11.83
C VAL A 83 7.56 -1.03 -11.14
N LEU A 84 6.69 -1.22 -10.16
CA LEU A 84 6.13 -0.21 -9.28
C LEU A 84 6.51 -0.55 -7.84
N LEU A 85 6.91 0.44 -7.06
CA LEU A 85 7.29 0.30 -5.65
C LEU A 85 6.57 1.34 -4.81
N SER A 86 6.38 1.05 -3.51
CA SER A 86 5.81 1.99 -2.53
C SER A 86 6.79 3.10 -2.12
N ALA A 87 7.18 3.92 -3.10
CA ALA A 87 8.20 4.96 -3.02
C ALA A 87 8.04 5.97 -4.15
N ILE A 88 8.77 7.08 -4.08
CA ILE A 88 8.81 8.08 -5.15
C ILE A 88 9.66 7.53 -6.31
N PRO A 89 9.13 7.50 -7.54
CA PRO A 89 9.87 7.08 -8.73
C PRO A 89 10.98 8.09 -9.05
N VAL A 90 12.18 7.59 -9.35
CA VAL A 90 13.35 8.40 -9.74
C VAL A 90 13.65 8.20 -11.22
N SER A 91 13.64 6.95 -11.69
CA SER A 91 13.87 6.62 -13.11
C SER A 91 13.31 5.22 -13.43
N PRO A 92 12.63 5.00 -14.55
CA PRO A 92 12.05 6.02 -15.44
C PRO A 92 10.95 6.86 -14.73
N PRO A 93 10.66 8.08 -15.20
CA PRO A 93 9.57 8.88 -14.66
C PRO A 93 8.21 8.23 -14.96
N SER A 94 7.23 8.45 -14.09
CA SER A 94 5.91 7.80 -14.19
C SER A 94 5.11 8.22 -15.41
N ASP A 95 5.22 9.48 -15.80
CA ASP A 95 4.57 10.09 -16.97
C ASP A 95 5.36 9.90 -18.28
N GLY A 96 6.48 9.18 -18.22
CA GLY A 96 7.25 8.78 -19.39
C GLY A 96 6.59 7.64 -20.19
N PRO A 97 7.21 7.22 -21.31
CA PRO A 97 6.74 6.08 -22.06
C PRO A 97 6.76 4.82 -21.20
N ALA A 98 5.76 3.96 -21.38
CA ALA A 98 5.67 2.70 -20.65
C ALA A 98 6.94 1.87 -20.87
N HIS A 99 7.53 1.40 -19.77
CA HIS A 99 8.78 0.63 -19.82
C HIS A 99 9.94 1.36 -20.51
N ASP A 100 10.03 2.69 -20.35
CA ASP A 100 11.13 3.51 -20.91
C ASP A 100 11.27 3.34 -22.43
N ASP A 101 10.13 3.18 -23.12
CA ASP A 101 10.02 2.93 -24.57
C ASP A 101 10.71 1.63 -25.04
N LYS A 102 10.93 0.69 -24.12
CA LYS A 102 11.51 -0.64 -24.41
C LYS A 102 10.43 -1.71 -24.60
N GLU A 103 10.79 -2.81 -25.25
CA GLU A 103 9.85 -3.90 -25.50
C GLU A 103 9.55 -4.69 -24.22
N ILE A 104 8.34 -4.51 -23.69
CA ILE A 104 7.84 -5.20 -22.49
C ILE A 104 7.88 -6.71 -22.68
N GLY A 105 8.58 -7.38 -21.78
CA GLY A 105 8.77 -8.82 -21.74
C GLY A 105 10.03 -9.32 -22.44
N LYS A 106 10.80 -8.42 -23.08
CA LYS A 106 12.07 -8.76 -23.74
C LYS A 106 13.25 -7.95 -23.20
N ASP A 107 13.15 -6.63 -23.27
CA ASP A 107 14.23 -5.73 -22.90
C ASP A 107 14.29 -5.55 -21.38
N VAL A 108 15.49 -5.42 -20.81
CA VAL A 108 15.64 -5.16 -19.38
C VAL A 108 15.70 -3.65 -19.15
N VAL A 109 14.81 -3.14 -18.30
CA VAL A 109 14.83 -1.75 -17.81
C VAL A 109 15.16 -1.76 -16.33
N THR A 110 15.91 -0.76 -15.89
CA THR A 110 16.23 -0.58 -14.47
C THR A 110 15.39 0.52 -13.87
N TYR A 111 14.63 0.14 -12.85
CA TYR A 111 13.73 1.01 -12.09
C TYR A 111 14.40 1.46 -10.79
N GLU A 112 14.44 2.76 -10.57
CA GLU A 112 15.02 3.39 -9.39
C GLU A 112 13.94 4.15 -8.63
N TYR A 113 13.87 3.91 -7.32
CA TYR A 113 12.89 4.48 -6.41
C TYR A 113 13.55 4.96 -5.12
N LYS A 114 12.97 6.02 -4.54
CA LYS A 114 13.43 6.62 -3.29
C LYS A 114 12.25 6.86 -2.34
N GLN A 115 12.33 6.31 -1.13
CA GLN A 115 11.41 6.58 -0.04
C GLN A 115 12.12 7.39 1.04
N PRO A 116 12.04 8.74 0.99
CA PRO A 116 12.73 9.61 1.95
C PRO A 116 12.02 9.68 3.30
N VAL A 117 10.73 9.33 3.37
CA VAL A 117 9.95 9.34 4.61
C VAL A 117 10.10 8.00 5.32
N PRO A 118 10.50 7.94 6.60
CA PRO A 118 10.60 6.68 7.33
C PRO A 118 9.24 5.97 7.41
N ILE A 119 9.18 4.72 6.94
CA ILE A 119 8.00 3.87 6.99
C ILE A 119 8.29 2.55 7.71
N PRO A 120 7.31 1.95 8.41
CA PRO A 120 7.45 0.58 8.90
C PRO A 120 7.62 -0.40 7.72
N PRO A 121 8.46 -1.44 7.86
CA PRO A 121 8.76 -2.36 6.75
C PRO A 121 7.55 -3.04 6.11
N TYR A 122 6.44 -3.23 6.83
CA TYR A 122 5.24 -3.85 6.25
C TYR A 122 4.54 -3.01 5.16
N LEU A 123 4.95 -1.75 4.98
CA LEU A 123 4.44 -0.87 3.93
C LEU A 123 5.28 -0.94 2.65
N ILE A 124 6.34 -1.75 2.64
CA ILE A 124 7.11 -1.93 1.42
C ILE A 124 6.38 -2.91 0.51
N ALA A 125 6.05 -2.44 -0.68
CA ALA A 125 5.32 -3.19 -1.69
C ALA A 125 6.00 -3.03 -3.05
N ILE A 126 5.89 -4.08 -3.88
CA ILE A 126 6.38 -4.10 -5.25
C ILE A 126 5.35 -4.78 -6.15
N ALA A 127 4.96 -4.12 -7.23
CA ALA A 127 4.14 -4.71 -8.28
C ALA A 127 4.93 -4.71 -9.59
N ILE A 128 4.93 -5.84 -10.29
CA ILE A 128 5.63 -6.04 -11.54
C ILE A 128 4.62 -6.55 -12.55
N GLY A 129 4.42 -5.84 -13.65
CA GLY A 129 3.39 -6.20 -14.61
C GLY A 129 3.30 -5.22 -15.75
N ASN A 130 2.48 -5.52 -16.74
CA ASN A 130 2.24 -4.62 -17.86
C ASN A 130 1.28 -3.50 -17.41
N PHE A 131 1.78 -2.59 -16.58
CA PHE A 131 1.01 -1.45 -16.09
C PHE A 131 1.18 -0.23 -16.99
N ARG A 132 0.17 0.62 -17.01
CA ARG A 132 0.17 1.95 -17.63
C ARG A 132 -0.15 2.99 -16.57
N TYR A 133 0.46 4.16 -16.72
CA TYR A 133 0.22 5.31 -15.86
C TYR A 133 -0.73 6.29 -16.52
N ARG A 134 -1.56 6.96 -15.72
CA ARG A 134 -2.25 8.17 -16.13
C ARG A 134 -2.26 9.15 -14.96
N ALA A 135 -1.72 10.34 -15.18
CA ALA A 135 -1.75 11.42 -14.20
C ALA A 135 -3.20 11.85 -13.92
N LEU A 136 -3.55 12.06 -12.66
CA LEU A 136 -4.85 12.61 -12.28
C LEU A 136 -4.80 14.16 -12.30
N PRO A 137 -5.96 14.85 -12.31
CA PRO A 137 -6.00 16.30 -12.26
C PRO A 137 -5.23 16.87 -11.07
N LYS A 138 -4.33 17.83 -11.34
CA LYS A 138 -3.61 18.56 -10.29
C LYS A 138 -4.56 19.38 -9.45
N VAL A 139 -4.33 19.42 -8.15
CA VAL A 139 -5.05 20.31 -7.22
C VAL A 139 -4.23 21.57 -7.02
N GLU A 140 -4.86 22.72 -7.23
CA GLU A 140 -4.20 24.02 -7.09
C GLU A 140 -3.67 24.24 -5.66
N GLY A 141 -2.45 24.78 -5.55
CA GLY A 141 -1.79 25.05 -4.28
C GLY A 141 -1.30 23.81 -3.53
N LYS A 142 -1.25 22.64 -4.19
CA LYS A 142 -0.73 21.39 -3.64
C LYS A 142 0.54 20.96 -4.36
N GLU A 143 1.58 20.66 -3.58
CA GLU A 143 2.89 20.22 -4.08
C GLU A 143 2.95 18.71 -4.39
N TRP A 144 2.01 17.94 -3.83
CA TRP A 144 1.93 16.51 -4.10
C TRP A 144 1.26 16.24 -5.45
N SER A 145 1.54 15.06 -6.00
CA SER A 145 0.93 14.56 -7.23
C SER A 145 0.12 13.30 -6.99
N THR A 146 -0.85 13.05 -7.86
CA THR A 146 -1.69 11.85 -7.84
C THR A 146 -1.78 11.26 -9.24
N GLY A 147 -1.88 9.94 -9.30
CA GLY A 147 -1.91 9.17 -10.53
C GLY A 147 -2.61 7.84 -10.34
N ILE A 148 -2.97 7.21 -11.46
CA ILE A 148 -3.55 5.88 -11.48
C ILE A 148 -2.70 4.96 -12.35
N TRP A 149 -2.45 3.76 -11.84
CA TRP A 149 -1.81 2.66 -12.52
C TRP A 149 -2.79 1.52 -12.69
N ALA A 150 -2.82 0.92 -13.87
CA ALA A 150 -3.62 -0.28 -14.14
C ALA A 150 -3.06 -1.01 -15.37
N GLU A 151 -3.56 -2.21 -15.65
CA GLU A 151 -3.32 -2.85 -16.94
C GLU A 151 -3.94 -2.01 -18.09
N PRO A 152 -3.38 -2.05 -19.32
CA PRO A 152 -3.86 -1.28 -20.46
C PRO A 152 -5.38 -1.38 -20.69
N GLU A 153 -5.98 -2.54 -20.43
CA GLU A 153 -7.40 -2.78 -20.61
C GLU A 153 -8.28 -2.11 -19.54
N LEU A 154 -7.71 -1.78 -18.38
CA LEU A 154 -8.44 -1.20 -17.24
C LEU A 154 -8.10 0.27 -17.00
N ILE A 155 -7.05 0.82 -17.63
CA ILE A 155 -6.55 2.16 -17.33
C ILE A 155 -7.61 3.26 -17.55
N ASP A 156 -8.44 3.14 -18.57
CA ASP A 156 -9.48 4.13 -18.84
C ASP A 156 -10.65 4.04 -17.85
N ALA A 157 -11.06 2.83 -17.49
CA ALA A 157 -12.08 2.61 -16.46
C ALA A 157 -11.57 3.10 -15.08
N ALA A 158 -10.34 2.73 -14.72
CA ALA A 158 -9.71 3.15 -13.47
C ALA A 158 -9.53 4.67 -13.40
N TYR A 159 -9.07 5.31 -14.48
CA TYR A 159 -9.01 6.77 -14.54
C TYR A 159 -10.40 7.39 -14.40
N TRP A 160 -11.39 6.87 -15.13
CA TRP A 160 -12.74 7.40 -15.04
C TRP A 160 -13.28 7.31 -13.61
N GLU A 161 -13.04 6.21 -12.91
CA GLU A 161 -13.53 5.98 -11.55
C GLU A 161 -12.93 6.99 -10.56
N PHE A 162 -11.60 7.17 -10.59
CA PHE A 162 -10.89 7.87 -9.51
C PHE A 162 -10.50 9.32 -9.80
N SER A 163 -10.48 9.75 -11.07
CA SER A 163 -9.92 11.05 -11.48
C SER A 163 -10.61 12.28 -10.88
N LYS A 164 -11.90 12.22 -10.55
CA LYS A 164 -12.62 13.36 -9.97
C LYS A 164 -12.36 13.54 -8.48
N ASP A 165 -12.13 12.44 -7.77
CA ASP A 165 -12.29 12.41 -6.32
C ASP A 165 -10.97 12.26 -5.57
N THR A 166 -9.98 11.53 -6.09
CA THR A 166 -8.71 11.28 -5.35
C THR A 166 -8.00 12.56 -4.90
N GLY A 167 -7.78 13.52 -5.81
CA GLY A 167 -7.15 14.79 -5.46
C GLY A 167 -7.99 15.61 -4.47
N ARG A 168 -9.32 15.65 -4.68
CA ARG A 168 -10.28 16.34 -3.78
C ARG A 168 -10.27 15.74 -2.38
N PHE A 169 -10.21 14.41 -2.28
CA PHE A 169 -10.16 13.67 -1.03
C PHE A 169 -8.89 13.99 -0.26
N LEU A 170 -7.72 13.90 -0.90
CA LEU A 170 -6.44 14.21 -0.27
C LEU A 170 -6.36 15.68 0.19
N ALA A 171 -6.80 16.61 -0.66
CA ALA A 171 -6.83 18.03 -0.31
C ALA A 171 -7.80 18.36 0.84
N THR A 172 -8.92 17.62 0.94
CA THR A 172 -9.87 17.76 2.06
C THR A 172 -9.30 17.18 3.35
N ALA A 173 -8.56 16.07 3.27
CA ALA A 173 -7.86 15.50 4.42
C ALA A 173 -6.90 16.50 5.07
N GLU A 174 -6.13 17.24 4.26
CA GLU A 174 -5.21 18.28 4.74
C GLU A 174 -5.90 19.51 5.36
N LYS A 175 -7.24 19.63 5.30
CA LYS A 175 -7.97 20.68 6.04
C LYS A 175 -8.06 20.38 7.54
N ILE A 176 -8.02 19.10 7.90
CA ILE A 176 -8.17 18.63 9.29
C ILE A 176 -6.96 17.83 9.79
N LEU A 177 -6.01 17.53 8.90
CA LEU A 177 -4.77 16.83 9.19
C LEU A 177 -3.56 17.66 8.74
N PRO A 178 -2.36 17.40 9.28
CA PRO A 178 -1.13 18.03 8.78
C PRO A 178 -0.90 17.76 7.28
N PRO A 179 -0.07 18.58 6.60
CA PRO A 179 0.23 18.41 5.18
C PRO A 179 0.71 16.99 4.81
N TYR A 180 0.31 16.53 3.63
CA TYR A 180 0.68 15.23 3.09
C TYR A 180 2.18 15.19 2.78
N ARG A 181 2.90 14.27 3.42
CA ARG A 181 4.37 14.29 3.47
C ARG A 181 5.09 13.36 2.48
N PHE A 182 4.37 12.49 1.76
CA PHE A 182 4.99 11.48 0.89
C PHE A 182 5.19 11.96 -0.56
N GLY A 183 4.69 13.15 -0.92
CA GLY A 183 4.91 13.79 -2.23
C GLY A 183 4.12 13.20 -3.41
N VAL A 184 3.94 11.88 -3.43
CA VAL A 184 3.14 11.17 -4.45
C VAL A 184 2.08 10.34 -3.74
N TYR A 185 0.84 10.38 -4.24
CA TYR A 185 -0.24 9.49 -3.84
C TYR A 185 -0.85 8.86 -5.10
N ASP A 186 -0.25 7.76 -5.53
CA ASP A 186 -0.74 6.99 -6.67
C ASP A 186 -1.62 5.83 -6.24
N LEU A 187 -2.54 5.46 -7.11
CA LEU A 187 -3.41 4.29 -6.98
C LEU A 187 -2.94 3.23 -7.97
N LEU A 188 -2.96 1.96 -7.58
CA LEU A 188 -2.73 0.81 -8.47
C LEU A 188 -3.92 -0.14 -8.40
N VAL A 189 -4.63 -0.29 -9.52
CA VAL A 189 -5.66 -1.33 -9.65
C VAL A 189 -4.99 -2.64 -9.98
N LEU A 190 -5.09 -3.60 -9.05
CA LEU A 190 -4.52 -4.93 -9.21
C LEU A 190 -5.48 -5.89 -9.94
N PRO A 191 -5.01 -7.08 -10.34
CA PRO A 191 -5.89 -8.14 -10.87
C PRO A 191 -6.93 -8.63 -9.85
N PRO A 192 -8.01 -9.30 -10.30
CA PRO A 192 -9.11 -9.75 -9.43
C PRO A 192 -8.72 -10.71 -8.30
N SER A 193 -7.53 -11.31 -8.37
CA SER A 193 -7.01 -12.19 -7.33
C SER A 193 -6.48 -11.44 -6.09
N PHE A 194 -6.50 -10.11 -6.10
CA PHE A 194 -6.10 -9.29 -4.94
C PHE A 194 -7.11 -9.50 -3.78
N PRO A 195 -6.66 -9.93 -2.59
CA PRO A 195 -7.56 -10.45 -1.56
C PRO A 195 -8.20 -9.39 -0.66
N TYR A 196 -7.95 -8.10 -0.90
CA TYR A 196 -8.41 -7.00 -0.04
C TYR A 196 -9.13 -5.90 -0.84
N GLY A 197 -9.91 -5.06 -0.16
CA GLY A 197 -10.50 -3.86 -0.78
C GLY A 197 -9.43 -2.84 -1.18
N GLY A 198 -8.49 -2.58 -0.26
CA GLY A 198 -7.36 -1.70 -0.49
C GLY A 198 -6.14 -2.12 0.34
N MET A 199 -5.01 -1.47 0.07
CA MET A 199 -3.83 -1.51 0.93
C MET A 199 -3.05 -0.21 0.85
N GLU A 200 -2.69 0.33 2.01
CA GLU A 200 -2.16 1.68 2.20
C GLU A 200 -0.68 1.88 1.86
N ASN A 201 -0.10 1.08 0.97
CA ASN A 201 1.35 1.13 0.73
C ASN A 201 1.78 2.57 0.38
N ALA A 202 2.81 3.08 1.07
CA ALA A 202 3.21 4.47 0.94
C ALA A 202 3.48 4.85 -0.52
N CYS A 203 3.00 6.02 -0.96
CA CYS A 203 3.06 6.49 -2.35
C CYS A 203 2.28 5.68 -3.41
N LEU A 204 1.84 4.45 -3.13
CA LEU A 204 1.23 3.56 -4.12
C LEU A 204 0.18 2.64 -3.48
N THR A 205 -1.03 3.17 -3.26
CA THR A 205 -2.16 2.43 -2.70
C THR A 205 -2.62 1.35 -3.67
N PHE A 206 -2.69 0.10 -3.21
CA PHE A 206 -3.22 -0.99 -4.05
C PHE A 206 -4.73 -1.09 -3.86
N LEU A 207 -5.47 -1.29 -4.95
CA LEU A 207 -6.93 -1.37 -4.95
C LEU A 207 -7.40 -2.63 -5.69
N THR A 208 -8.51 -3.19 -5.25
CA THR A 208 -9.24 -4.24 -5.97
C THR A 208 -9.90 -3.68 -7.24
N PRO A 209 -9.97 -4.44 -8.34
CA PRO A 209 -10.71 -4.02 -9.53
C PRO A 209 -12.22 -4.03 -9.31
N THR A 210 -12.73 -4.60 -8.20
CA THR A 210 -14.17 -4.55 -7.87
C THR A 210 -14.65 -3.15 -7.51
N LEU A 211 -13.74 -2.17 -7.33
CA LEU A 211 -14.10 -0.76 -7.17
C LEU A 211 -14.42 -0.07 -8.50
N LEU A 212 -14.14 -0.70 -9.64
CA LEU A 212 -14.44 -0.15 -10.97
C LEU A 212 -15.91 -0.37 -11.32
N THR A 213 -16.78 0.35 -10.64
CA THR A 213 -18.24 0.24 -10.76
C THR A 213 -18.81 0.97 -11.98
N GLY A 214 -18.09 1.93 -12.55
CA GLY A 214 -18.58 2.75 -13.67
C GLY A 214 -19.57 3.84 -13.26
N ASP A 215 -19.80 4.03 -11.95
CA ASP A 215 -20.66 5.07 -11.38
C ASP A 215 -20.02 5.85 -10.19
N ARG A 216 -18.79 5.50 -9.79
CA ARG A 216 -18.02 6.06 -8.65
C ARG A 216 -18.62 5.80 -7.28
N THR A 217 -19.51 4.83 -7.13
CA THR A 217 -20.17 4.56 -5.84
C THR A 217 -19.24 3.98 -4.78
N LEU A 218 -18.13 3.32 -5.18
CA LEU A 218 -17.20 2.67 -4.25
C LEU A 218 -15.87 3.41 -4.05
N VAL A 219 -15.75 4.66 -4.53
CA VAL A 219 -14.50 5.43 -4.43
C VAL A 219 -14.12 5.81 -3.01
N ASP A 220 -15.05 5.76 -2.06
CA ASP A 220 -14.79 6.10 -0.65
C ASP A 220 -13.79 5.16 0.03
N VAL A 221 -13.54 3.97 -0.53
CA VAL A 221 -12.41 3.12 -0.11
C VAL A 221 -11.08 3.90 -0.19
N VAL A 222 -10.93 4.80 -1.16
CA VAL A 222 -9.74 5.67 -1.26
C VAL A 222 -9.63 6.62 -0.06
N VAL A 223 -10.74 7.06 0.54
CA VAL A 223 -10.73 7.88 1.77
C VAL A 223 -10.15 7.10 2.94
N HIS A 224 -10.50 5.82 3.06
CA HIS A 224 -9.90 4.93 4.06
C HIS A 224 -8.39 4.79 3.83
N GLU A 225 -7.99 4.40 2.62
CA GLU A 225 -6.58 4.13 2.29
C GLU A 225 -5.71 5.39 2.33
N LEU A 226 -6.21 6.57 1.95
CA LEU A 226 -5.42 7.81 2.05
C LEU A 226 -5.24 8.21 3.51
N THR A 227 -6.23 7.99 4.37
CA THR A 227 -6.19 8.38 5.78
C THR A 227 -5.07 7.65 6.53
N ARG A 228 -4.76 6.43 6.08
CA ARG A 228 -3.62 5.64 6.57
C ARG A 228 -2.27 6.31 6.40
N SER A 229 -2.16 7.26 5.47
CA SER A 229 -0.95 8.08 5.29
C SER A 229 -0.57 8.81 6.59
N TRP A 230 -1.56 9.15 7.43
CA TRP A 230 -1.34 9.68 8.77
C TRP A 230 -1.39 8.59 9.84
N PHE A 231 -2.40 7.71 9.80
CA PHE A 231 -2.64 6.70 10.85
C PHE A 231 -2.33 5.29 10.35
N GLY A 232 -1.14 4.81 10.64
CA GLY A 232 -0.57 3.59 10.08
C GLY A 232 0.80 3.90 9.49
N ASN A 233 0.87 4.77 8.49
CA ASN A 233 2.13 5.14 7.84
C ASN A 233 2.87 6.22 8.64
N GLY A 234 2.12 7.23 9.11
CA GLY A 234 2.60 8.36 9.91
C GLY A 234 2.85 8.00 11.38
N VAL A 235 1.77 7.74 12.11
CA VAL A 235 1.75 7.20 13.47
C VAL A 235 1.45 5.72 13.36
N THR A 236 2.38 4.85 13.76
CA THR A 236 2.26 3.39 13.58
C THR A 236 2.18 2.73 14.95
N GLN A 237 1.31 1.74 15.10
CA GLN A 237 1.36 0.81 16.23
C GLN A 237 2.76 0.21 16.43
N ALA A 238 3.15 -0.02 17.68
CA ALA A 238 4.47 -0.59 17.99
C ALA A 238 4.52 -2.12 17.82
N ASN A 239 3.39 -2.80 18.03
CA ASN A 239 3.18 -4.22 17.78
C ASN A 239 1.70 -4.51 17.44
N SER A 240 1.43 -5.69 16.87
CA SER A 240 0.10 -6.09 16.38
C SER A 240 -1.00 -6.07 17.46
N THR A 241 -0.64 -6.16 18.75
CA THR A 241 -1.59 -6.05 19.87
C THR A 241 -2.32 -4.70 19.88
N HIS A 242 -1.69 -3.66 19.34
CA HIS A 242 -2.25 -2.31 19.25
C HIS A 242 -2.71 -1.96 17.84
N PHE A 243 -3.08 -2.94 17.00
CA PHE A 243 -3.52 -2.69 15.62
C PHE A 243 -4.71 -1.73 15.52
N TRP A 244 -5.57 -1.67 16.54
CA TRP A 244 -6.65 -0.71 16.63
C TRP A 244 -6.19 0.77 16.55
N LEU A 245 -4.93 1.09 16.92
CA LEU A 245 -4.39 2.43 16.76
C LEU A 245 -4.24 2.83 15.28
N ASN A 246 -4.04 1.86 14.38
CA ASN A 246 -4.02 2.14 12.95
C ASN A 246 -5.47 2.19 12.42
N GLU A 247 -6.20 1.10 12.57
CA GLU A 247 -7.56 0.91 12.00
C GLU A 247 -8.60 1.85 12.60
N GLY A 248 -8.61 1.99 13.92
CA GLY A 248 -9.61 2.76 14.64
C GLY A 248 -9.49 4.25 14.37
N TRP A 249 -8.25 4.78 14.39
CA TRP A 249 -8.01 6.18 14.02
C TRP A 249 -8.29 6.44 12.54
N THR A 250 -7.90 5.51 11.66
CA THR A 250 -8.24 5.61 10.24
C THR A 250 -9.75 5.68 10.04
N THR A 251 -10.50 4.75 10.62
CA THR A 251 -11.96 4.70 10.51
C THR A 251 -12.63 5.94 11.10
N TYR A 252 -12.11 6.47 12.21
CA TYR A 252 -12.64 7.68 12.83
C TYR A 252 -12.47 8.90 11.92
N ILE A 253 -11.27 9.09 11.36
CA ILE A 253 -10.95 10.22 10.49
C ILE A 253 -11.61 10.07 9.11
N GLU A 254 -11.67 8.86 8.55
CA GLU A 254 -12.43 8.54 7.35
C GLU A 254 -13.86 9.04 7.48
N ARG A 255 -14.56 8.68 8.57
CA ARG A 255 -15.94 9.13 8.82
C ARG A 255 -16.06 10.65 8.98
N LEU A 256 -15.06 11.31 9.57
CA LEU A 256 -15.02 12.78 9.61
C LEU A 256 -14.86 13.38 8.21
N LEU A 257 -14.08 12.75 7.35
CA LEU A 257 -13.88 13.19 5.96
C LEU A 257 -15.13 12.97 5.13
N LEU A 258 -15.84 11.84 5.26
CA LEU A 258 -17.12 11.62 4.57
C LEU A 258 -18.11 12.75 4.84
N GLN A 259 -18.14 13.25 6.08
CA GLN A 259 -18.95 14.40 6.47
C GLN A 259 -18.62 15.70 5.71
N LEU A 260 -17.34 15.87 5.33
CA LEU A 260 -16.83 17.05 4.62
C LEU A 260 -16.87 16.88 3.11
N LEU A 261 -16.79 15.64 2.63
CA LEU A 261 -16.72 15.28 1.22
C LEU A 261 -18.09 15.14 0.58
N HIS A 262 -19.07 14.70 1.36
CA HIS A 262 -20.44 14.45 0.94
C HIS A 262 -21.37 15.37 1.74
N THR A 263 -22.04 14.86 2.77
CA THR A 263 -22.94 15.63 3.66
C THR A 263 -22.68 15.32 5.14
N PRO A 264 -23.11 16.18 6.07
CA PRO A 264 -22.99 15.88 7.51
C PRO A 264 -23.63 14.55 7.94
N ALA A 265 -24.65 14.07 7.22
CA ALA A 265 -25.34 12.82 7.51
C ALA A 265 -24.48 11.58 7.20
N ASP A 266 -23.55 11.66 6.24
CA ASP A 266 -22.73 10.52 5.80
C ASP A 266 -21.85 9.95 6.91
N ARG A 267 -21.38 10.80 7.82
CA ARG A 267 -20.67 10.35 9.03
C ARG A 267 -21.52 9.44 9.90
N GLY A 268 -22.78 9.83 10.14
CA GLY A 268 -23.73 9.07 10.93
C GLY A 268 -24.11 7.76 10.23
N PHE A 269 -24.34 7.81 8.92
CA PHE A 269 -24.67 6.65 8.12
C PHE A 269 -23.53 5.60 8.11
N SER A 270 -22.29 6.03 7.86
CA SER A 270 -21.11 5.16 7.93
C SER A 270 -20.87 4.60 9.35
N PHE A 271 -21.18 5.37 10.39
CA PHE A 271 -21.18 4.87 11.76
C PHE A 271 -22.18 3.73 11.98
N LEU A 272 -23.43 3.88 11.52
CA LEU A 272 -24.47 2.87 11.68
C LEU A 272 -24.12 1.57 10.96
N ILE A 273 -23.62 1.65 9.72
CA ILE A 273 -23.14 0.49 8.96
C ILE A 273 -22.03 -0.23 9.74
N GLY A 274 -20.99 0.51 10.15
CA GLY A 274 -19.88 -0.11 10.87
C GLY A 274 -20.24 -0.60 12.28
N TYR A 275 -21.20 0.02 12.97
CA TYR A 275 -21.73 -0.49 14.23
C TYR A 275 -22.44 -1.83 14.03
N LYS A 276 -23.26 -1.96 12.98
CA LYS A 276 -23.87 -3.23 12.60
C LYS A 276 -22.81 -4.29 12.28
N SER A 277 -21.79 -3.95 11.49
CA SER A 277 -20.67 -4.86 11.21
C SER A 277 -19.92 -5.28 12.48
N LEU A 278 -19.73 -4.38 13.45
CA LEU A 278 -19.14 -4.70 14.75
C LEU A 278 -20.01 -5.70 15.52
N GLN A 279 -21.33 -5.49 15.59
CA GLN A 279 -22.23 -6.44 16.26
C GLN A 279 -22.19 -7.83 15.61
N ASP A 280 -22.16 -7.88 14.28
CA ASP A 280 -22.07 -9.14 13.54
C ASP A 280 -20.72 -9.83 13.77
N ALA A 281 -19.62 -9.08 13.80
CA ALA A 281 -18.29 -9.61 14.13
C ALA A 281 -18.22 -10.12 15.57
N LEU A 282 -18.76 -9.39 16.55
CA LEU A 282 -18.81 -9.84 17.94
C LEU A 282 -19.56 -11.18 18.04
N LYS A 283 -20.71 -11.30 17.37
CA LYS A 283 -21.46 -12.56 17.29
C LYS A 283 -20.65 -13.69 16.67
N GLN A 284 -19.95 -13.43 15.56
CA GLN A 284 -19.11 -14.42 14.90
C GLN A 284 -17.99 -14.96 15.80
N TYR A 285 -17.45 -14.14 16.70
CA TYR A 285 -16.36 -14.51 17.61
C TYR A 285 -16.84 -14.88 19.03
N GLU A 286 -18.12 -15.19 19.24
CA GLU A 286 -18.67 -15.60 20.55
C GLU A 286 -17.92 -16.79 21.16
N GLU A 287 -17.55 -17.77 20.34
CA GLU A 287 -16.78 -18.95 20.78
C GLU A 287 -15.28 -18.64 20.99
N ASN A 288 -14.80 -17.46 20.59
CA ASN A 288 -13.42 -17.02 20.74
C ASN A 288 -13.31 -15.59 21.31
N PRO A 289 -13.72 -15.34 22.57
CA PRO A 289 -13.85 -13.99 23.15
C PRO A 289 -12.56 -13.16 23.17
N LYS A 290 -11.39 -13.81 23.05
CA LYS A 290 -10.11 -13.11 22.95
C LYS A 290 -10.05 -12.16 21.75
N TYR A 291 -10.69 -12.51 20.63
CA TYR A 291 -10.73 -11.69 19.41
C TYR A 291 -11.82 -10.61 19.42
N GLN A 292 -12.66 -10.57 20.46
CA GLN A 292 -13.62 -9.48 20.68
C GLN A 292 -12.99 -8.29 21.42
N ARG A 293 -11.78 -8.43 21.94
CA ARG A 293 -11.07 -7.37 22.67
C ARG A 293 -10.48 -6.36 21.69
N LEU A 294 -10.51 -5.08 22.08
CA LEU A 294 -9.85 -4.02 21.32
C LEU A 294 -8.32 -4.19 21.29
N VAL A 295 -7.76 -4.70 22.39
CA VAL A 295 -6.35 -5.04 22.54
C VAL A 295 -6.25 -6.56 22.62
N ILE A 296 -5.62 -7.16 21.61
CA ILE A 296 -5.53 -8.61 21.44
C ILE A 296 -4.07 -9.01 21.66
N ASP A 297 -3.80 -9.79 22.70
CA ASP A 297 -2.44 -10.22 23.01
C ASP A 297 -1.84 -10.96 21.80
N SER A 298 -0.68 -10.50 21.34
CA SER A 298 0.05 -11.17 20.26
C SER A 298 0.50 -12.55 20.73
N GLU A 299 0.02 -13.61 20.07
CA GLU A 299 0.55 -14.95 20.27
C GLU A 299 1.99 -14.96 19.74
N THR A 300 2.96 -15.21 20.63
CA THR A 300 4.34 -15.45 20.24
C THR A 300 4.40 -16.78 19.48
N GLY A 301 4.42 -16.71 18.15
CA GLY A 301 4.76 -17.83 17.27
C GLY A 301 6.24 -17.91 16.95
#